data_AF-A0A944DBU1-F1
#
_entry.id   AF-A0A944DBU1-F1
#
_cell.length_a   1.000
_cell.length_b   1.000
_cell.length_c   1.000
_cell.angle_alpha   90.00
_cell.angle_beta   90.00
_cell.angle_gamma   90.00
#
_symmetry.space_group_name_H-M   'P 1'
#
loop_
_entity.id
_entity.type
_entity.pdbx_description
1 polymer ?
#
loop_
_entity_poly.entity_id
_entity_poly.type
_entity_poly.pdbx_seq_one_letter_code
_entity_poly.pdbx_strand_id
1 'polypeptide(L)'
;AVSGNQYAKLKSIFGVRDMFFISENGAVIYKGNEMYSYRSFNRYIFQSVVDDLNINNKIDQLIICDVKSAYILKNTSENFKEDARLYYHQLEEIDSLQALPDNDYVKIAFNINRETHPRLYKELGEIFKDSIKLVSSGRDSIDIIMPNMPRDKH
;
A
#
# COMPACT_ATOMS: atom_id res chain seq x y z
N ALA A 1 -11.75 -14.55 -0.79
CA ALA A 1 -11.81 -13.36 0.07
C ALA A 1 -11.29 -12.17 -0.73
N VAL A 2 -11.91 -11.01 -0.61
CA VAL A 2 -11.49 -9.77 -1.27
C VAL A 2 -11.24 -8.72 -0.19
N SER A 3 -10.11 -8.01 -0.25
CA SER A 3 -9.73 -7.02 0.76
C SER A 3 -8.62 -6.09 0.30
N GLY A 4 -8.54 -4.90 0.90
CA GLY A 4 -7.38 -4.00 0.81
C GLY A 4 -6.14 -4.48 1.60
N ASN A 5 -6.29 -5.46 2.49
CA ASN A 5 -5.21 -5.98 3.33
C ASN A 5 -4.22 -6.86 2.56
N GLN A 6 -3.04 -7.07 3.15
CA GLN A 6 -2.02 -7.98 2.67
C GLN A 6 -2.51 -9.44 2.66
N TYR A 7 -2.05 -10.23 1.69
CA TYR A 7 -2.37 -11.66 1.61
C TYR A 7 -2.08 -12.40 2.93
N ALA A 8 -0.96 -12.10 3.60
CA ALA A 8 -0.59 -12.71 4.87
C ALA A 8 -1.65 -12.49 5.97
N LYS A 9 -2.35 -11.34 5.97
CA LYS A 9 -3.47 -11.07 6.88
C LYS A 9 -4.70 -11.93 6.54
N LEU A 10 -5.03 -12.03 5.26
CA LEU A 10 -6.15 -12.88 4.82
C LEU A 10 -5.87 -14.35 5.17
N LYS A 11 -4.65 -14.81 4.93
CA LYS A 11 -4.19 -16.16 5.27
C LYS A 11 -4.29 -16.44 6.77
N SER A 12 -3.99 -15.47 7.65
CA SER A 12 -4.13 -15.69 9.10
C SER A 12 -5.59 -15.81 9.56
N ILE A 13 -6.52 -15.15 8.87
CA ILE A 13 -7.95 -15.16 9.22
C ILE A 13 -8.63 -16.44 8.70
N PHE A 14 -8.38 -16.77 7.43
CA PHE A 14 -9.10 -17.84 6.76
C PHE A 14 -8.34 -19.17 6.76
N GLY A 15 -7.04 -19.16 7.06
CA GLY A 15 -6.14 -20.28 6.80
C GLY A 15 -5.86 -20.47 5.30
N VAL A 16 -5.09 -21.50 4.96
CA VAL A 16 -4.92 -21.91 3.55
C VAL A 16 -6.12 -22.74 3.15
N ARG A 17 -6.90 -22.23 2.18
CA ARG A 17 -8.08 -22.91 1.61
C ARG A 17 -7.98 -22.91 0.09
N ASP A 18 -8.51 -23.91 -0.58
CA ASP A 18 -8.59 -23.92 -2.05
C ASP A 18 -9.64 -22.91 -2.56
N MET A 19 -9.26 -21.64 -2.54
CA MET A 19 -10.08 -20.51 -2.97
C MET A 19 -9.20 -19.34 -3.40
N PHE A 20 -9.79 -18.37 -4.08
CA PHE A 20 -9.10 -17.12 -4.41
C PHE A 20 -9.05 -16.14 -3.24
N PHE A 21 -7.86 -15.59 -3.01
CA PHE A 21 -7.59 -14.46 -2.13
C PHE A 21 -7.16 -13.28 -3.00
N ILE A 22 -7.96 -12.22 -3.00
CA ILE A 22 -7.72 -10.98 -3.73
C ILE A 22 -7.34 -9.94 -2.67
N SER A 23 -6.05 -9.64 -2.57
CA SER A 23 -5.42 -8.75 -1.58
C SER A 23 -4.93 -7.45 -2.23
N GLU A 24 -4.44 -6.51 -1.43
CA GLU A 24 -3.84 -5.25 -1.90
C GLU A 24 -4.77 -4.50 -2.88
N ASN A 25 -6.06 -4.43 -2.56
CA ASN A 25 -7.10 -3.81 -3.39
C ASN A 25 -7.18 -4.40 -4.81
N GLY A 26 -6.92 -5.69 -4.93
CA GLY A 26 -6.95 -6.42 -6.20
C GLY A 26 -5.62 -6.50 -6.93
N ALA A 27 -4.54 -5.94 -6.36
CA ALA A 27 -3.21 -5.99 -6.96
C ALA A 27 -2.54 -7.34 -6.87
N VAL A 28 -2.91 -8.17 -5.89
CA VAL A 28 -2.30 -9.48 -5.70
C VAL A 28 -3.38 -10.53 -5.53
N ILE A 29 -3.30 -11.59 -6.33
CA ILE A 29 -4.25 -12.70 -6.33
C ILE A 29 -3.51 -13.99 -6.03
N TYR A 30 -3.93 -14.69 -4.98
CA TYR A 30 -3.49 -16.04 -4.65
C TYR A 30 -4.64 -17.03 -4.84
N LYS A 31 -4.32 -18.26 -5.27
CA LYS A 31 -5.21 -19.41 -5.16
C LYS A 31 -4.65 -20.33 -4.07
N GLY A 32 -5.35 -20.42 -2.95
CA GLY A 32 -4.78 -21.06 -1.75
C GLY A 32 -3.53 -20.34 -1.27
N ASN A 33 -2.36 -20.97 -1.46
CA ASN A 33 -1.05 -20.42 -1.10
C ASN A 33 -0.13 -20.22 -2.31
N GLU A 34 -0.64 -20.43 -3.52
CA GLU A 34 0.08 -20.21 -4.76
C GLU A 34 -0.30 -18.85 -5.34
N MET A 35 0.71 -18.07 -5.75
CA MET A 35 0.48 -16.78 -6.40
C MET A 35 -0.08 -17.04 -7.79
N TYR A 36 -1.32 -16.57 -8.01
CA TYR A 36 -2.01 -16.75 -9.27
C TYR A 36 -1.68 -15.62 -10.25
N SER A 37 -1.72 -14.38 -9.78
CA SER A 37 -1.33 -13.21 -10.57
C SER A 37 -1.11 -11.99 -9.67
N TYR A 38 -0.38 -11.00 -10.20
CA TYR A 38 -0.31 -9.67 -9.59
C TYR A 38 -0.16 -8.59 -10.66
N ARG A 39 -0.35 -7.33 -10.25
CA ARG A 39 -0.04 -6.15 -11.04
C ARG A 39 0.75 -5.17 -10.17
N SER A 40 1.92 -4.76 -10.64
CA SER A 40 2.79 -3.79 -9.99
C SER A 40 2.88 -2.48 -10.78
N PHE A 41 3.23 -1.42 -10.08
CA PHE A 41 3.55 -0.14 -10.70
C PHE A 41 4.84 -0.24 -11.52
N ASN A 42 4.99 0.64 -12.51
CA ASN A 42 6.31 0.93 -13.04
C ASN A 42 7.18 1.50 -11.90
N ARG A 43 8.40 0.97 -11.74
CA ARG A 43 9.29 1.32 -10.62
C ARG A 43 9.60 2.81 -10.53
N TYR A 44 9.82 3.49 -11.65
CA TYR A 44 10.12 4.93 -11.67
C TYR A 44 8.92 5.78 -11.26
N ILE A 45 7.73 5.43 -11.77
CA ILE A 45 6.49 6.10 -11.38
C ILE A 45 6.23 5.89 -9.89
N PHE A 46 6.38 4.66 -9.40
CA PHE A 46 6.20 4.35 -7.99
C PHE A 46 7.13 5.18 -7.10
N GLN A 47 8.43 5.19 -7.43
CA GLN A 47 9.40 5.95 -6.66
C GLN A 47 9.11 7.46 -6.70
N SER A 48 8.63 7.99 -7.84
CA SER A 48 8.23 9.40 -7.95
C SER A 48 7.07 9.76 -7.02
N VAL A 49 6.11 8.85 -6.82
CA VAL A 49 5.01 9.04 -5.85
C VAL A 49 5.53 8.98 -4.41
N VAL A 50 6.41 8.02 -4.11
CA VAL A 50 7.04 7.89 -2.78
C VAL A 50 7.86 9.13 -2.45
N ASP A 51 8.65 9.63 -3.39
CA ASP A 51 9.48 10.82 -3.23
C ASP A 51 8.63 12.09 -3.07
N ASP A 52 7.52 12.20 -3.80
CA ASP A 52 6.60 13.32 -3.63
C ASP A 52 5.98 13.32 -2.21
N LEU A 53 5.51 12.17 -1.74
CA LEU A 53 4.97 12.04 -0.38
C LEU A 53 6.02 12.32 0.70
N ASN A 54 7.19 11.68 0.60
CA ASN A 54 8.18 11.73 1.66
C ASN A 54 9.05 13.00 1.61
N ILE A 55 9.55 13.38 0.44
CA ILE A 55 10.49 14.49 0.31
C ILE A 55 9.74 15.82 0.16
N ASN A 56 8.75 15.90 -0.74
CA ASN A 56 8.06 17.16 -1.01
C ASN A 56 7.03 17.48 0.08
N ASN A 57 6.29 16.47 0.53
CA ASN A 57 5.23 16.63 1.54
C ASN A 57 5.66 16.23 2.97
N LYS A 58 6.90 15.78 3.19
CA LYS A 58 7.43 15.47 4.54
C LYS A 58 6.59 14.43 5.30
N ILE A 59 6.04 13.45 4.58
CA ILE A 59 5.27 12.36 5.17
C ILE A 59 6.18 11.15 5.38
N ASP A 60 6.50 10.86 6.63
CA ASP A 60 7.37 9.72 7.00
C ASP A 60 6.59 8.45 7.37
N GLN A 61 5.31 8.58 7.73
CA GLN A 61 4.44 7.47 8.10
C GLN A 61 3.74 6.89 6.87
N LEU A 62 4.54 6.28 6.00
CA LEU A 62 4.09 5.57 4.80
C LEU A 62 4.27 4.06 4.99
N ILE A 63 3.32 3.29 4.47
CA ILE A 63 3.40 1.82 4.36
C ILE A 63 3.54 1.49 2.88
N ILE A 64 4.72 1.00 2.50
CA ILE A 64 5.08 0.65 1.12
C ILE A 64 4.87 -0.84 0.93
N CYS A 65 3.94 -1.25 0.06
CA CYS A 65 3.61 -2.66 -0.12
C CYS A 65 4.18 -3.15 -1.45
N ASP A 66 4.94 -4.24 -1.40
CA ASP A 66 5.25 -5.06 -2.57
C ASP A 66 4.34 -6.30 -2.61
N VAL A 67 4.57 -7.19 -3.58
CA VAL A 67 3.73 -8.38 -3.76
C VAL A 67 3.74 -9.32 -2.52
N LYS A 68 4.82 -9.32 -1.74
CA LYS A 68 5.06 -10.26 -0.64
C LYS A 68 5.03 -9.58 0.72
N SER A 69 5.73 -8.47 0.87
CA SER A 69 6.00 -7.77 2.13
C SER A 69 5.48 -6.33 2.11
N ALA A 70 5.61 -5.67 3.25
CA ALA A 70 5.38 -4.24 3.40
C ALA A 70 6.58 -3.62 4.13
N TYR A 71 6.82 -2.33 3.89
CA TYR A 71 7.94 -1.59 4.45
C TYR A 71 7.48 -0.30 5.12
N ILE A 72 8.12 0.03 6.23
CA ILE A 72 7.96 1.30 6.94
C ILE A 72 9.33 1.85 7.34
N LEU A 73 9.44 3.17 7.52
CA LEU A 73 10.67 3.77 8.01
C LEU A 73 10.93 3.36 9.47
N LYS A 74 12.16 2.94 9.76
CA LYS A 74 12.59 2.50 11.10
C LYS A 74 12.40 3.57 12.19
N ASN A 75 12.47 4.85 11.80
CA ASN A 75 12.36 5.99 12.70
C ASN A 75 10.91 6.49 12.91
N THR A 76 9.89 5.83 12.37
CA THR A 76 8.49 6.17 12.70
C THR A 76 8.16 5.82 14.15
N SER A 77 7.12 6.45 14.71
CA SER A 77 6.68 6.17 16.08
C SER A 77 6.29 4.71 16.29
N GLU A 78 6.56 4.17 17.48
CA GLU A 78 6.17 2.79 17.82
C GLU A 78 4.65 2.57 17.71
N ASN A 79 3.83 3.55 18.10
CA ASN A 79 2.37 3.47 17.90
C ASN A 79 2.00 3.23 16.43
N PHE A 80 2.66 3.91 15.48
CA PHE A 80 2.41 3.70 14.06
C PHE A 80 2.84 2.29 13.62
N LYS A 81 3.96 1.78 14.15
CA LYS A 81 4.42 0.41 13.87
C LYS A 81 3.43 -0.62 14.40
N GLU A 82 2.95 -0.44 15.63
CA GLU A 82 1.95 -1.32 16.26
C GLU A 82 0.66 -1.33 15.44
N ASP A 83 0.14 -0.16 15.08
CA ASP A 83 -1.04 -0.03 14.23
C ASP A 83 -0.84 -0.70 12.86
N ALA A 84 0.31 -0.49 12.22
CA ALA A 84 0.63 -1.11 10.93
C ALA A 84 0.65 -2.64 11.01
N ARG A 85 1.20 -3.22 12.09
CA ARG A 85 1.26 -4.69 12.28
C ARG A 85 -0.11 -5.35 12.40
N LEU A 86 -1.17 -4.59 12.73
CA LEU A 86 -2.55 -5.11 12.74
C LEU A 86 -3.04 -5.46 11.34
N TYR A 87 -2.56 -4.74 10.30
CA TYR A 87 -3.02 -4.89 8.92
C TYR A 87 -1.97 -5.59 8.02
N TYR A 88 -0.68 -5.40 8.33
CA TYR A 88 0.46 -5.90 7.56
C TYR A 88 1.25 -6.91 8.39
N HIS A 89 0.99 -8.19 8.16
CA HIS A 89 1.61 -9.28 8.93
C HIS A 89 3.05 -9.58 8.50
N GLN A 90 3.40 -9.27 7.25
CA GLN A 90 4.78 -9.23 6.77
C GLN A 90 5.14 -7.75 6.61
N LEU A 91 5.88 -7.23 7.60
CA LEU A 91 6.22 -5.82 7.73
C LEU A 91 7.68 -5.69 8.16
N GLU A 92 8.47 -5.07 7.31
CA GLU A 92 9.90 -4.84 7.46
C GLU A 92 10.19 -3.35 7.73
N GLU A 93 11.20 -3.09 8.54
CA GLU A 93 11.66 -1.73 8.83
C GLU A 93 12.88 -1.41 7.97
N ILE A 94 12.86 -0.26 7.31
CA ILE A 94 13.91 0.21 6.39
C ILE A 94 14.46 1.57 6.82
N ASP A 95 15.72 1.83 6.50
CA ASP A 95 16.38 3.08 6.87
C ASP A 95 16.00 4.26 5.95
N SER A 96 15.57 3.98 4.70
CA SER A 96 15.20 5.01 3.73
C SER A 96 14.20 4.51 2.70
N LEU A 97 13.23 5.37 2.35
CA LEU A 97 12.25 5.14 1.29
C LEU A 97 12.83 5.34 -0.13
N GLN A 98 14.03 5.90 -0.24
CA GLN A 98 14.75 6.13 -1.50
C GLN A 98 15.68 4.95 -1.83
N ALA A 99 15.99 4.12 -0.83
CA ALA A 99 16.78 2.90 -0.97
C ALA A 99 15.91 1.65 -0.86
N LEU A 100 14.69 1.72 -1.41
CA LEU A 100 13.77 0.59 -1.47
C LEU A 100 14.38 -0.58 -2.28
N PRO A 101 14.21 -1.84 -1.85
CA PRO A 101 14.64 -3.03 -2.61
C PRO A 101 14.16 -3.03 -4.08
N ASP A 102 14.83 -3.81 -4.93
CA ASP A 102 14.39 -3.99 -6.32
C ASP A 102 13.26 -5.02 -6.40
N ASN A 103 12.07 -4.61 -5.93
CA ASN A 103 10.87 -5.43 -5.85
C ASN A 103 9.72 -4.83 -6.67
N ASP A 104 8.69 -5.65 -6.87
CA ASP A 104 7.44 -5.27 -7.53
C ASP A 104 6.46 -4.63 -6.54
N TYR A 105 6.37 -3.29 -6.58
CA TYR A 105 5.51 -2.54 -5.67
C TYR A 105 4.07 -2.44 -6.17
N VAL A 106 3.11 -2.55 -5.25
CA VAL A 106 1.68 -2.70 -5.57
C VAL A 106 0.77 -1.69 -4.88
N LYS A 107 1.18 -1.10 -3.75
CA LYS A 107 0.36 -0.14 -2.99
C LYS A 107 1.22 0.76 -2.11
N ILE A 108 0.78 2.00 -1.90
CA ILE A 108 1.25 2.88 -0.82
C ILE A 108 0.06 3.18 0.08
N ALA A 109 0.18 3.02 1.39
CA ALA A 109 -0.87 3.39 2.34
C ALA A 109 -0.36 4.40 3.36
N PHE A 110 -1.18 5.38 3.72
CA PHE A 110 -0.84 6.41 4.71
C PHE A 110 -2.09 7.09 5.24
N ASN A 111 -1.94 7.82 6.36
CA ASN A 111 -3.01 8.67 6.88
C ASN A 111 -2.76 10.12 6.46
N ILE A 112 -3.77 10.76 5.88
CA ILE A 112 -3.71 12.19 5.53
C ILE A 112 -4.10 13.05 6.73
N ASN A 113 -3.14 13.83 7.24
CA ASN A 113 -3.47 14.91 8.17
C ASN A 113 -3.97 16.12 7.36
N ARG A 114 -5.28 16.33 7.34
CA ARG A 114 -5.93 17.40 6.54
C ARG A 114 -5.68 18.81 7.08
N GLU A 115 -5.22 18.95 8.32
CA GLU A 115 -4.85 20.26 8.88
C GLU A 115 -3.51 20.73 8.31
N THR A 116 -2.54 19.82 8.24
CA THR A 116 -1.20 20.10 7.71
C THR A 116 -1.14 19.98 6.18
N HIS A 117 -1.93 19.09 5.59
CA HIS A 117 -1.92 18.77 4.16
C HIS A 117 -3.34 18.86 3.53
N PRO A 118 -4.00 20.03 3.60
CA PRO A 118 -5.40 20.17 3.16
C PRO A 118 -5.63 19.89 1.67
N ARG A 119 -4.60 20.04 0.83
CA ARG A 119 -4.69 19.89 -0.63
C ARG A 119 -4.06 18.63 -1.20
N LEU A 120 -3.34 17.86 -0.38
CA LEU A 120 -2.52 16.73 -0.85
C LEU A 120 -3.33 15.71 -1.67
N TYR A 121 -4.54 15.36 -1.24
CA TYR A 121 -5.38 14.43 -1.99
C TYR A 121 -5.65 14.92 -3.42
N LYS A 122 -5.95 16.22 -3.58
CA LYS A 122 -6.21 16.82 -4.88
C LYS A 122 -4.92 16.92 -5.70
N GLU A 123 -3.84 17.38 -5.08
CA GLU A 123 -2.53 17.55 -5.72
C GLU A 123 -1.99 16.21 -6.26
N LEU A 124 -2.04 15.14 -5.48
CA LEU A 124 -1.68 13.78 -5.93
C LEU A 124 -2.53 13.33 -7.13
N GLY A 125 -3.83 13.59 -7.09
CA GLY A 125 -4.76 13.25 -8.18
C GLY A 125 -4.54 14.06 -9.46
N GLU A 126 -3.90 15.22 -9.37
CA GLU A 126 -3.55 16.07 -10.51
C GLU A 126 -2.16 15.71 -11.06
N ILE A 127 -1.15 15.60 -10.20
CA ILE A 127 0.24 15.28 -10.57
C ILE A 127 0.34 13.88 -11.18
N PHE A 128 -0.37 12.90 -10.61
CA PHE A 128 -0.27 11.48 -10.99
C PHE A 128 -1.57 10.92 -11.58
N LYS A 129 -2.42 11.79 -12.16
CA LYS A 129 -3.78 11.48 -12.64
C LYS A 129 -3.94 10.16 -13.40
N ASP A 130 -3.00 9.85 -14.29
CA ASP A 130 -3.07 8.67 -15.16
C ASP A 130 -2.22 7.48 -14.63
N SER A 131 -1.50 7.71 -13.54
CA SER A 131 -0.52 6.78 -12.96
C SER A 131 -0.99 6.12 -11.68
N ILE A 132 -1.88 6.79 -10.93
CA ILE A 132 -2.39 6.30 -9.65
C ILE A 132 -3.90 6.43 -9.56
N LYS A 133 -4.47 5.72 -8.59
CA LYS A 133 -5.81 5.93 -8.09
C LYS A 133 -5.77 5.99 -6.57
N LEU A 134 -6.40 7.03 -6.01
CA LEU A 134 -6.57 7.18 -4.58
C LEU A 134 -7.86 6.46 -4.14
N VAL A 135 -7.78 5.67 -3.08
CA VAL A 135 -8.90 4.96 -2.47
C VAL A 135 -8.94 5.27 -0.98
N SER A 136 -10.09 5.68 -0.47
CA SER A 136 -10.27 5.88 0.99
C SER A 136 -10.44 4.50 1.64
N SER A 137 -9.53 4.14 2.54
CA SER A 137 -9.57 2.89 3.32
C SER A 137 -10.03 3.11 4.78
N GLY A 138 -10.26 4.37 5.16
CA GLY A 138 -10.86 4.81 6.42
C GLY A 138 -11.22 6.29 6.37
N ARG A 139 -11.48 6.93 7.52
CA ARG A 139 -11.80 8.37 7.60
C ARG A 139 -10.68 9.23 7.02
N ASP A 140 -9.45 8.94 7.44
CA ASP A 140 -8.25 9.67 7.03
C ASP A 140 -7.20 8.75 6.38
N SER A 141 -7.48 7.45 6.23
CA SER A 141 -6.57 6.51 5.59
C SER A 141 -6.78 6.47 4.08
N ILE A 142 -5.67 6.58 3.34
CA ILE A 142 -5.61 6.62 1.88
C ILE A 142 -4.71 5.49 1.39
N ASP A 143 -5.22 4.70 0.46
CA ASP A 143 -4.45 3.76 -0.33
C ASP A 143 -4.22 4.36 -1.74
N ILE A 144 -2.96 4.42 -2.16
CA ILE A 144 -2.56 4.68 -3.53
C ILE A 144 -2.36 3.34 -4.23
N ILE A 145 -3.18 3.08 -5.24
CA ILE A 145 -3.16 1.84 -6.02
C ILE A 145 -3.02 2.17 -7.51
N MET A 146 -2.73 1.15 -8.30
CA MET A 146 -2.74 1.30 -9.75
C MET A 146 -4.13 1.72 -10.27
N PRO A 147 -4.20 2.45 -11.40
CA PRO A 147 -5.46 2.69 -12.08
C PRO A 147 -6.06 1.38 -12.61
N ASN A 148 -7.39 1.36 -12.73
CA ASN A 148 -8.17 0.23 -13.28
C ASN A 148 -8.00 -1.11 -12.55
N MET A 149 -7.72 -1.09 -11.25
CA MET A 149 -7.78 -2.31 -10.44
C MET A 149 -9.24 -2.76 -10.22
N PRO A 150 -9.49 -4.08 -10.18
CA PRO A 150 -10.83 -4.60 -9.90
C PRO A 150 -11.33 -4.01 -8.58
N ARG A 151 -12.49 -3.35 -8.61
CA ARG A 151 -13.14 -2.90 -7.37
C ARG A 151 -13.81 -4.08 -6.70
N ASP A 152 -13.78 -4.11 -5.37
CA ASP A 152 -14.82 -4.77 -4.61
C ASP A 152 -16.13 -4.06 -4.96
N LYS A 153 -17.01 -4.72 -5.71
CA LYS A 153 -18.38 -4.28 -5.89
C LYS A 153 -19.13 -4.80 -4.67
N HIS A 154 -19.11 -4.03 -3.59
CA HIS A 154 -20.11 -4.18 -2.54
C HIS A 154 -21.43 -3.60 -3.04
#